data_AF-A0A9X9MKQ5-F1
#
_entry.id   AF-A0A9X9MKQ5-F1
#
_cell.length_a   1.000
_cell.length_b   1.000
_cell.length_c   1.000
_cell.angle_alpha   90.00
_cell.angle_beta   90.00
_cell.angle_gamma   90.00
#
_symmetry.space_group_name_H-M   'P 1'
#
loop_
_entity.id
_entity.type
_entity.pdbx_description
1 polymer ?
#
loop_
_entity_poly.entity_id
_entity_poly.type
_entity_poly.pdbx_seq_one_letter_code
_entity_poly.pdbx_strand_id
1 'polypeptide(L)'
;DSAPDVYETPELTDDNSIAAGRDRSASNCSNNSSHQEFENIKEGRSGISRSRLHLDEARSHFATTVVDARGADFSDRLTAKRKSYKVSNRRQAQSSDTGKYGNFSDEEEIEGLAIKFARLKREVEELKIEYEKRQLEEKDIKRTSSEDLEPQVNALCRALESISSNQMSSKCSKSSKFVKDLGTGIKAEGPAETAQGVTEPATYTVTYAPTFQQSHALAKAANFDARLSSLEKTLGTYPMDLCLGRSGTSSNTLLPALEKMQRQIMIISQTTPSSLDSISRQIRSLTQEAKKLEDSRKAAKKAQDALQNSTEEPLSKNNEDSEQTAKINALYGMLPTIERLTPIIPPLLDRLYSLRAIHADAAGTKSTLDRVEMQQTEMAQEIKKWREGLDKMEKAIIERDTTIGTNMQTVESWIKGIEEKV
;
A
#
# COMPACT_ATOMS: atom_id res chain seq x y z
N ASP A 1 -24.19 3.76 54.25
CA ASP A 1 -23.31 2.71 53.71
C ASP A 1 -21.86 3.10 53.85
N SER A 2 -21.11 2.37 54.70
CA SER A 2 -19.64 2.47 54.82
C SER A 2 -18.95 1.15 54.43
N ALA A 3 -19.67 0.27 53.74
CA ALA A 3 -19.08 -0.94 53.18
C ALA A 3 -18.32 -0.58 51.88
N PRO A 4 -17.17 -1.21 51.60
CA PRO A 4 -16.51 -1.09 50.31
C PRO A 4 -17.40 -1.64 49.18
N ASP A 5 -17.44 -0.93 48.05
CA ASP A 5 -18.22 -1.30 46.86
C ASP A 5 -17.73 -2.58 46.18
N VAL A 6 -16.47 -2.96 46.41
CA VAL A 6 -15.84 -4.14 45.81
C VAL A 6 -15.09 -4.91 46.89
N TYR A 7 -15.45 -6.19 47.04
CA TYR A 7 -14.70 -7.16 47.84
C TYR A 7 -13.97 -8.10 46.87
N GLU A 8 -12.72 -7.79 46.57
CA GLU A 8 -11.87 -8.58 45.67
C GLU A 8 -10.81 -9.37 46.45
N THR A 9 -10.40 -10.51 45.89
CA THR A 9 -9.24 -11.26 46.38
C THR A 9 -7.96 -10.53 45.97
N PRO A 10 -6.88 -10.55 46.79
CA PRO A 10 -5.62 -9.88 46.46
C PRO A 10 -5.09 -10.34 45.09
N GLU A 11 -4.65 -9.38 44.29
CA GLU A 11 -4.19 -9.59 42.92
C GLU A 11 -2.99 -10.56 42.91
N LEU A 12 -3.23 -11.81 42.52
CA LEU A 12 -2.18 -12.82 42.34
C LEU A 12 -1.42 -12.50 41.06
N THR A 13 -0.12 -12.25 41.19
CA THR A 13 0.78 -11.90 40.07
C THR A 13 1.23 -13.14 39.29
N ASP A 14 0.29 -13.99 38.87
CA ASP A 14 0.59 -15.23 38.13
C ASP A 14 1.10 -14.97 36.70
N ASP A 15 0.91 -13.76 36.17
CA ASP A 15 1.33 -13.35 34.81
C ASP A 15 2.74 -12.73 34.73
N ASN A 16 3.47 -12.59 35.85
CA ASN A 16 4.84 -12.06 35.82
C ASN A 16 5.92 -13.09 35.47
N SER A 17 5.52 -14.34 35.20
CA SER A 17 6.43 -15.41 34.78
C SER A 17 6.00 -15.98 33.42
N ILE A 18 6.65 -15.52 32.35
CA ILE A 18 6.62 -16.21 31.06
C ILE A 18 7.41 -17.52 31.21
N ALA A 19 6.78 -18.54 31.77
CA ALA A 19 7.16 -19.91 31.46
C ALA A 19 6.73 -20.14 30.01
N ALA A 20 7.70 -20.15 29.09
CA ALA A 20 7.51 -20.62 27.72
C ALA A 20 7.06 -22.08 27.76
N GLY A 21 5.75 -22.28 27.89
CA GLY A 21 5.12 -23.56 28.18
C GLY A 21 4.18 -23.98 27.08
N ARG A 22 4.69 -24.86 26.22
CA ARG A 22 3.98 -25.92 25.52
C ARG A 22 3.22 -25.55 24.24
N ASP A 23 3.84 -26.01 23.15
CA ASP A 23 3.28 -26.21 21.82
C ASP A 23 1.82 -26.66 21.84
N ARG A 24 0.93 -25.78 21.37
CA ARG A 24 -0.32 -26.18 20.73
C ARG A 24 -0.27 -25.66 19.30
N SER A 25 -0.28 -26.59 18.36
CA SER A 25 -0.39 -26.34 16.93
C SER A 25 -1.57 -25.41 16.64
N ALA A 26 -1.26 -24.18 16.28
CA ALA A 26 -2.17 -23.29 15.57
C ALA A 26 -1.40 -22.77 14.36
N SER A 27 -1.65 -23.41 13.22
CA SER A 27 -1.35 -22.84 11.92
C SER A 27 -2.08 -21.51 11.80
N ASN A 28 -1.37 -20.39 11.87
CA ASN A 28 -1.77 -19.16 11.19
C ASN A 28 -0.56 -18.27 10.93
N CYS A 29 -0.33 -18.11 9.63
CA CYS A 29 0.38 -17.05 8.93
C CYS A 29 0.42 -15.70 9.65
N SER A 30 1.62 -15.30 10.08
CA SER A 30 2.01 -13.89 10.16
C SER A 30 3.48 -13.74 9.80
N ASN A 31 3.71 -13.10 8.65
CA ASN A 31 5.00 -12.57 8.25
C ASN A 31 5.35 -11.41 9.20
N ASN A 32 6.27 -11.62 10.13
CA ASN A 32 7.31 -10.65 10.44
C ASN A 32 8.33 -11.23 11.43
N SER A 33 9.59 -11.31 10.97
CA SER A 33 10.82 -11.16 11.76
C SER A 33 10.88 -11.84 13.13
N SER A 34 11.22 -13.13 13.15
CA SER A 34 11.95 -13.72 14.29
C SER A 34 13.40 -13.96 13.90
N HIS A 35 14.18 -12.88 13.87
CA HIS A 35 15.63 -12.96 14.11
C HIS A 35 15.83 -13.28 15.59
N GLN A 36 15.49 -14.51 15.99
CA GLN A 36 15.78 -15.02 17.31
C GLN A 36 16.89 -16.06 17.17
N GLU A 37 18.01 -15.76 17.82
CA GLU A 37 19.21 -16.58 17.93
C GLU A 37 18.86 -18.04 18.19
N PHE A 38 18.95 -18.84 17.13
CA PHE A 38 19.19 -20.29 17.23
C PHE A 38 20.50 -20.60 16.53
N GLU A 39 21.55 -19.86 16.87
CA GLU A 39 22.94 -20.33 16.73
C GLU A 39 23.18 -21.30 17.90
N ASN A 40 22.86 -22.59 17.69
CA ASN A 40 23.26 -23.78 18.48
C ASN A 40 22.18 -24.87 18.61
N ILE A 41 21.27 -25.03 17.65
CA ILE A 41 20.68 -26.37 17.45
C ILE A 41 21.67 -27.13 16.58
N LYS A 42 22.48 -27.98 17.24
CA LYS A 42 23.34 -28.99 16.60
C LYS A 42 22.65 -29.55 15.35
N GLU A 43 23.07 -29.06 14.18
CA GLU A 43 22.81 -29.72 12.91
C GLU A 43 23.41 -31.10 13.01
N GLY A 44 22.56 -32.13 13.00
CA GLY A 44 23.05 -33.49 13.15
C GLY A 44 22.01 -34.56 13.41
N ARG A 45 20.73 -34.23 13.67
CA ARG A 45 19.68 -35.24 13.84
C ARG A 45 18.32 -34.82 13.27
N SER A 46 18.25 -34.67 11.96
CA SER A 46 17.05 -34.99 11.16
C SER A 46 17.43 -34.80 9.69
N GLY A 47 17.09 -35.74 8.81
CA GLY A 47 17.39 -35.67 7.36
C GLY A 47 16.61 -34.60 6.60
N ILE A 48 16.30 -33.48 7.25
CA ILE A 48 15.45 -32.40 6.75
C ILE A 48 16.28 -31.13 6.75
N SER A 49 16.63 -30.66 5.55
CA SER A 49 17.24 -29.34 5.36
C SER A 49 16.21 -28.25 5.67
N ARG A 50 16.52 -27.38 6.62
CA ARG A 50 15.72 -26.19 6.94
C ARG A 50 16.42 -24.95 6.40
N SER A 51 16.51 -24.83 5.08
CA SER A 51 17.02 -23.62 4.45
C SER A 51 16.04 -22.46 4.68
N ARG A 52 16.52 -21.35 5.25
CA ARG A 52 15.72 -20.11 5.37
C ARG A 52 15.51 -19.51 3.98
N LEU A 53 14.28 -19.10 3.67
CA LEU A 53 13.95 -18.47 2.40
C LEU A 53 14.28 -16.98 2.45
N HIS A 54 15.34 -16.56 1.78
CA HIS A 54 15.65 -15.15 1.55
C HIS A 54 14.80 -14.64 0.37
N LEU A 55 13.66 -14.02 0.68
CA LEU A 55 12.68 -13.56 -0.30
C LEU A 55 13.26 -12.53 -1.29
N ASP A 56 14.14 -11.65 -0.83
CA ASP A 56 14.74 -10.62 -1.67
C ASP A 56 15.79 -11.20 -2.63
N GLU A 57 16.61 -12.14 -2.15
CA GLU A 57 17.56 -12.88 -2.98
C GLU A 57 16.81 -13.73 -4.01
N ALA A 58 15.82 -14.50 -3.58
CA ALA A 58 14.95 -15.28 -4.47
C ALA A 58 14.26 -14.38 -5.51
N ARG A 59 13.74 -13.22 -5.10
CA ARG A 59 13.14 -12.25 -6.02
C ARG A 59 14.15 -11.77 -7.06
N SER A 60 15.40 -11.48 -6.66
CA SER A 60 16.44 -11.07 -7.60
C SER A 60 16.78 -12.15 -8.63
N HIS A 61 16.76 -13.43 -8.23
CA HIS A 61 16.98 -14.56 -9.13
C HIS A 61 15.87 -14.67 -10.19
N PHE A 62 14.61 -14.53 -9.78
CA PHE A 62 13.47 -14.70 -10.69
C PHE A 62 13.04 -13.41 -11.42
N ALA A 63 13.54 -12.23 -11.03
CA ALA A 63 13.17 -10.95 -11.64
C ALA A 63 13.51 -10.85 -13.14
N THR A 64 14.54 -11.57 -13.59
CA THR A 64 15.03 -11.51 -14.98
C THR A 64 14.41 -12.57 -15.89
N THR A 65 13.77 -13.58 -15.32
CA THR A 65 13.16 -14.70 -16.04
C THR A 65 11.71 -14.40 -16.33
N VAL A 66 11.34 -14.31 -17.61
CA VAL A 66 9.94 -14.19 -18.03
C VAL A 66 9.53 -15.47 -18.74
N VAL A 67 8.46 -16.10 -18.26
CA VAL A 67 7.90 -17.33 -18.81
C VAL A 67 6.68 -16.99 -19.66
N ASP A 68 6.73 -17.33 -20.95
CA ASP A 68 5.56 -17.26 -21.83
C ASP A 68 4.85 -18.62 -21.88
N ALA A 69 3.60 -18.64 -21.44
CA ALA A 69 2.75 -19.82 -21.37
C ALA A 69 1.67 -19.86 -22.47
N ARG A 70 1.58 -18.85 -23.35
CA ARG A 70 0.48 -18.71 -24.32
C ARG A 70 0.36 -19.85 -25.33
N GLY A 71 1.44 -20.59 -25.56
CA GLY A 71 1.48 -21.73 -26.47
C GLY A 71 1.63 -23.09 -25.79
N ALA A 72 1.71 -23.16 -24.46
CA ALA A 72 1.97 -24.42 -23.77
C ALA A 72 0.74 -25.34 -23.83
N ASP A 73 0.93 -26.56 -24.33
CA ASP A 73 -0.12 -27.58 -24.45
C ASP A 73 0.39 -28.85 -23.76
N PHE A 74 -0.23 -29.19 -22.63
CA PHE A 74 0.04 -30.40 -21.85
C PHE A 74 -0.93 -31.54 -22.18
N SER A 75 -1.78 -31.38 -23.20
CA SER A 75 -2.53 -32.51 -23.70
C SER A 75 -1.52 -33.54 -24.22
N ASP A 76 -1.60 -34.76 -23.70
CA ASP A 76 -0.64 -35.86 -23.90
C ASP A 76 -0.71 -36.46 -25.31
N ARG A 77 -0.88 -35.60 -26.32
CA ARG A 77 -0.97 -35.96 -27.73
C ARG A 77 0.43 -36.25 -28.25
N LEU A 78 0.79 -37.53 -28.23
CA LEU A 78 2.07 -38.10 -28.69
C LEU A 78 2.42 -37.81 -30.18
N THR A 79 1.51 -37.23 -30.97
CA THR A 79 1.68 -37.04 -32.42
C THR A 79 2.09 -35.62 -32.83
N ALA A 80 2.15 -34.65 -31.90
CA ALA A 80 2.55 -33.28 -32.19
C ALA A 80 3.76 -32.85 -31.35
N LYS A 81 4.65 -32.02 -31.92
CA LYS A 81 5.81 -31.46 -31.21
C LYS A 81 5.33 -30.82 -29.90
N ARG A 82 5.80 -31.35 -28.76
CA ARG A 82 5.39 -30.94 -27.41
C ARG A 82 5.59 -29.42 -27.27
N LYS A 83 4.49 -28.69 -27.05
CA LYS A 83 4.58 -27.25 -26.81
C LYS A 83 4.80 -27.03 -25.31
N SER A 84 6.06 -26.82 -24.92
CA SER A 84 6.43 -26.54 -23.53
C SER A 84 6.46 -25.03 -23.23
N TYR A 85 6.57 -24.68 -21.94
CA TYR A 85 6.87 -23.32 -21.51
C TYR A 85 8.12 -22.79 -22.20
N LYS A 86 8.07 -21.55 -22.68
CA LYS A 86 9.24 -20.85 -23.21
C LYS A 86 9.72 -19.85 -22.17
N VAL A 87 10.92 -20.06 -21.64
CA VAL A 87 11.57 -19.11 -20.74
C VAL A 87 12.50 -18.24 -21.56
N SER A 88 12.30 -16.93 -21.51
CA SER A 88 13.23 -15.97 -22.10
C SER A 88 13.99 -15.28 -20.98
N ASN A 89 15.33 -15.32 -21.06
CA ASN A 89 16.19 -14.57 -20.15
C ASN A 89 16.71 -13.33 -20.88
N ARG A 90 16.31 -12.15 -20.40
CA ARG A 90 16.64 -10.87 -21.06
C ARG A 90 18.14 -10.53 -21.05
N ARG A 91 18.95 -11.22 -20.24
CA ARG A 91 20.39 -10.93 -20.07
C ARG A 91 21.25 -11.19 -21.31
N GLN A 92 20.83 -11.99 -22.29
CA GLN A 92 21.66 -12.27 -23.47
C GLN A 92 21.51 -11.28 -24.62
N ALA A 93 20.54 -10.37 -24.60
CA ALA A 93 20.32 -9.42 -25.70
C ALA A 93 21.22 -8.16 -25.65
N GLN A 94 22.05 -8.00 -24.61
CA GLN A 94 22.84 -6.78 -24.40
C GLN A 94 24.37 -6.99 -24.42
N SER A 95 24.85 -8.17 -24.83
CA SER A 95 26.27 -8.41 -25.10
C SER A 95 26.47 -8.68 -26.59
N SER A 96 26.35 -7.62 -27.38
CA SER A 96 26.81 -7.58 -28.77
C SER A 96 28.15 -6.84 -28.83
N ASP A 97 29.14 -7.35 -28.11
CA ASP A 97 30.53 -7.00 -28.36
C ASP A 97 31.43 -8.05 -27.72
N THR A 98 31.74 -9.10 -28.49
CA THR A 98 32.97 -9.91 -28.41
C THR A 98 32.76 -11.14 -29.27
N GLY A 99 33.40 -11.14 -30.44
CA GLY A 99 33.35 -12.25 -31.36
C GLY A 99 33.90 -13.53 -30.75
N LYS A 100 33.15 -14.62 -30.91
CA LYS A 100 33.69 -15.98 -30.98
C LYS A 100 32.85 -16.76 -31.97
N TYR A 101 33.53 -17.20 -33.04
CA TYR A 101 33.12 -18.34 -33.84
C TYR A 101 32.82 -19.51 -32.90
N GLY A 102 31.56 -19.91 -32.88
CA GLY A 102 31.06 -21.04 -32.11
C GLY A 102 29.98 -21.71 -32.93
N ASN A 103 30.42 -22.50 -33.90
CA ASN A 103 29.59 -23.49 -34.59
C ASN A 103 29.11 -24.51 -33.55
N PHE A 104 27.96 -24.24 -32.94
CA PHE A 104 27.26 -25.20 -32.11
C PHE A 104 25.77 -25.18 -32.43
N SER A 105 25.29 -26.39 -32.70
CA SER A 105 23.90 -26.83 -32.65
C SER A 105 23.06 -26.60 -33.89
N ASP A 106 23.18 -27.59 -34.77
CA ASP A 106 22.18 -28.14 -35.67
C ASP A 106 20.79 -28.23 -34.99
N GLU A 107 20.01 -27.16 -35.05
CA GLU A 107 18.55 -27.16 -34.93
C GLU A 107 18.05 -25.79 -35.35
N GLU A 108 17.86 -25.58 -36.66
CA GLU A 108 17.02 -24.56 -37.32
C GLU A 108 16.62 -23.34 -36.46
N GLU A 109 17.59 -22.68 -35.82
CA GLU A 109 17.34 -21.50 -35.03
C GLU A 109 16.96 -20.44 -36.05
N ILE A 110 15.69 -20.08 -36.03
CA ILE A 110 15.04 -19.14 -36.92
C ILE A 110 15.91 -17.88 -36.92
N GLU A 111 16.83 -17.81 -37.89
CA GLU A 111 17.62 -16.60 -38.12
C GLU A 111 16.59 -15.47 -38.15
N GLY A 112 16.73 -14.51 -37.22
CA GLY A 112 15.73 -13.47 -37.06
C GLY A 112 15.42 -12.89 -38.43
N LEU A 113 14.15 -12.56 -38.71
CA LEU A 113 13.71 -12.12 -40.03
C LEU A 113 14.60 -10.99 -40.60
N ALA A 114 15.19 -10.16 -39.72
CA ALA A 114 16.19 -9.16 -40.05
C ALA A 114 17.53 -9.72 -40.58
N ILE A 115 18.05 -10.81 -40.01
CA ILE A 115 19.28 -11.48 -40.47
C ILE A 115 19.04 -12.14 -41.82
N LYS A 116 17.90 -12.86 -41.98
CA LYS A 116 17.50 -13.45 -43.27
C LYS A 116 17.35 -12.38 -44.35
N PHE A 117 16.71 -11.26 -44.01
CA PHE A 117 16.55 -10.13 -44.92
C PHE A 117 17.89 -9.50 -45.33
N ALA A 118 18.83 -9.36 -44.39
CA ALA A 118 20.17 -8.85 -44.69
C ALA A 118 20.98 -9.79 -45.59
N ARG A 119 20.90 -11.12 -45.36
CA ARG A 119 21.52 -12.12 -46.24
C ARG A 119 20.92 -12.06 -47.64
N LEU A 120 19.61 -12.05 -47.75
CA LEU A 120 18.90 -12.03 -49.04
C LEU A 120 19.18 -10.73 -49.81
N LYS A 121 19.30 -9.59 -49.13
CA LYS A 121 19.76 -8.35 -49.74
C LYS A 121 21.16 -8.50 -50.37
N ARG A 122 22.09 -9.15 -49.66
CA ARG A 122 23.45 -9.39 -50.15
C ARG A 122 23.46 -10.34 -51.35
N GLU A 123 22.71 -11.44 -51.28
CA GLU A 123 22.62 -12.41 -52.38
C GLU A 123 22.02 -11.77 -53.65
N VAL A 124 21.01 -10.90 -53.50
CA VAL A 124 20.42 -10.17 -54.64
C VAL A 124 21.37 -9.12 -55.21
N GLU A 125 22.15 -8.46 -54.36
CA GLU A 125 23.18 -7.51 -54.81
C GLU A 125 24.32 -8.23 -55.54
N GLU A 126 24.71 -9.43 -55.09
CA GLU A 126 25.67 -10.29 -55.77
C GLU A 126 25.14 -10.75 -57.14
N LEU A 127 23.88 -11.19 -57.23
CA LEU A 127 23.24 -11.55 -58.50
C LEU A 127 23.19 -10.37 -59.48
N LYS A 128 22.97 -9.15 -58.99
CA LYS A 128 22.98 -7.94 -59.82
C LYS A 128 24.38 -7.69 -60.40
N ILE A 129 25.43 -7.82 -59.59
CA ILE A 129 26.82 -7.63 -60.02
C ILE A 129 27.21 -8.69 -61.06
N GLU A 130 26.85 -9.95 -60.85
CA GLU A 130 27.11 -11.02 -61.82
C GLU A 130 26.40 -10.78 -63.16
N TYR A 131 25.15 -10.29 -63.12
CA TYR A 131 24.40 -9.95 -64.32
C TYR A 131 25.03 -8.76 -65.08
N GLU A 132 25.44 -7.69 -64.38
CA GLU A 132 26.13 -6.55 -64.99
C GLU A 132 27.47 -6.97 -65.62
N LYS A 133 28.21 -7.89 -64.98
CA LYS A 133 29.44 -8.44 -65.54
C LYS A 133 29.18 -9.26 -66.80
N ARG A 134 28.12 -10.09 -66.80
CA ARG A 134 27.73 -10.91 -67.95
C ARG A 134 27.22 -10.06 -69.12
N GLN A 135 26.48 -8.98 -68.86
CA GLN A 135 26.08 -7.97 -69.85
C GLN A 135 27.29 -7.30 -70.52
N LEU A 136 28.37 -7.05 -69.76
CA LEU A 136 29.61 -6.49 -70.31
C LEU A 136 30.38 -7.52 -71.16
N GLU A 137 30.40 -8.78 -70.74
CA GLU A 137 31.03 -9.89 -71.49
C GLU A 137 30.22 -10.29 -72.76
N GLU A 138 28.89 -10.16 -72.73
CA GLU A 138 27.98 -10.51 -73.83
C GLU A 138 27.91 -9.43 -74.94
N LYS A 139 28.45 -8.23 -74.70
CA LYS A 139 28.60 -7.19 -75.75
C LYS A 139 29.61 -7.56 -76.84
N ASP A 140 30.52 -8.50 -76.59
CA ASP A 140 31.55 -8.92 -77.55
C ASP A 140 31.16 -10.15 -78.40
N ILE A 141 30.01 -10.80 -78.16
CA ILE A 141 29.56 -11.97 -78.93
C ILE A 141 28.09 -11.80 -79.35
N LYS A 142 27.84 -11.71 -80.66
CA LYS A 142 26.51 -11.46 -81.25
C LYS A 142 25.52 -12.63 -81.00
N ARG A 143 24.60 -12.39 -80.06
CA ARG A 143 23.21 -12.92 -79.86
C ARG A 143 22.95 -14.44 -79.94
N THR A 144 22.48 -15.00 -78.82
CA THR A 144 21.28 -15.86 -78.75
C THR A 144 20.59 -15.77 -77.39
N SER A 145 19.38 -15.20 -77.35
CA SER A 145 18.33 -15.40 -76.32
C SER A 145 18.77 -15.50 -74.85
N SER A 146 19.28 -14.43 -74.28
CA SER A 146 19.20 -14.18 -72.84
C SER A 146 17.94 -13.36 -72.59
N GLU A 147 17.00 -13.90 -71.81
CA GLU A 147 15.84 -13.14 -71.35
C GLU A 147 16.35 -11.93 -70.56
N ASP A 148 15.81 -10.74 -70.81
CA ASP A 148 16.14 -9.54 -70.03
C ASP A 148 15.68 -9.76 -68.57
N LEU A 149 16.56 -10.35 -67.74
CA LEU A 149 16.35 -10.60 -66.32
C LEU A 149 16.64 -9.34 -65.48
N GLU A 150 17.27 -8.33 -66.08
CA GLU A 150 17.53 -7.02 -65.48
C GLU A 150 16.28 -6.34 -64.89
N PRO A 151 15.14 -6.23 -65.61
CA PRO A 151 13.92 -5.69 -65.02
C PRO A 151 13.40 -6.53 -63.85
N GLN A 152 13.62 -7.85 -63.85
CA GLN A 152 13.16 -8.74 -62.78
C GLN A 152 14.02 -8.62 -61.52
N VAL A 153 15.35 -8.56 -61.66
CA VAL A 153 16.28 -8.31 -60.54
C VAL A 153 16.03 -6.92 -59.94
N ASN A 154 15.86 -5.91 -60.78
CA ASN A 154 15.52 -4.55 -60.32
C ASN A 154 14.13 -4.49 -59.64
N ALA A 155 13.14 -5.23 -60.12
CA ALA A 155 11.84 -5.36 -59.45
C ALA A 155 11.97 -6.02 -58.07
N LEU A 156 12.84 -7.03 -57.95
CA LEU A 156 13.08 -7.73 -56.69
C LEU A 156 13.85 -6.84 -55.68
N CYS A 157 14.82 -6.04 -56.14
CA CYS A 157 15.45 -4.99 -55.31
C CYS A 157 14.42 -3.98 -54.80
N ARG A 158 13.52 -3.47 -55.67
CA ARG A 158 12.47 -2.53 -55.26
C ARG A 158 11.47 -3.16 -54.28
N ALA A 159 11.10 -4.42 -54.49
CA ALA A 159 10.24 -5.17 -53.59
C ALA A 159 10.88 -5.33 -52.20
N LEU A 160 12.16 -5.73 -52.14
CA LEU A 160 12.90 -5.81 -50.87
C LEU A 160 13.03 -4.43 -50.20
N GLU A 161 13.32 -3.38 -50.96
CA GLU A 161 13.46 -2.03 -50.42
C GLU A 161 12.13 -1.51 -49.83
N SER A 162 10.99 -1.79 -50.47
CA SER A 162 9.65 -1.48 -49.94
C SER A 162 9.30 -2.26 -48.65
N ILE A 163 9.76 -3.52 -48.54
CA ILE A 163 9.61 -4.31 -47.32
C ILE A 163 10.49 -3.75 -46.20
N SER A 164 11.70 -3.27 -46.55
CA SER A 164 12.62 -2.66 -45.59
C SER A 164 12.11 -1.32 -45.06
N SER A 165 11.51 -0.48 -45.91
CA SER A 165 10.96 0.83 -45.52
C SER A 165 9.72 0.67 -44.64
N ASN A 166 8.87 -0.33 -44.94
CA ASN A 166 7.75 -0.71 -44.06
C ASN A 166 8.21 -1.27 -42.71
N GLN A 167 9.34 -1.98 -42.64
CA GLN A 167 9.93 -2.39 -41.37
C GLN A 167 10.57 -1.24 -40.59
N MET A 168 11.18 -0.27 -41.27
CA MET A 168 11.75 0.90 -40.61
C MET A 168 10.66 1.78 -40.00
N SER A 169 9.48 1.87 -40.63
CA SER A 169 8.33 2.60 -40.09
C SER A 169 7.64 1.87 -38.92
N SER A 170 7.74 0.53 -38.85
CA SER A 170 7.11 -0.28 -37.79
C SER A 170 7.94 -0.38 -36.50
N LYS A 171 9.20 0.11 -36.47
CA LYS A 171 10.06 0.04 -35.27
C LYS A 171 9.79 1.10 -34.21
N CYS A 172 8.87 2.03 -34.44
CA CYS A 172 8.38 2.92 -33.38
C CYS A 172 7.32 2.16 -32.56
N SER A 173 7.80 1.23 -31.71
CA SER A 173 6.98 0.49 -30.76
C SER A 173 6.07 1.45 -30.01
N LYS A 174 4.79 1.12 -29.87
CA LYS A 174 3.79 1.96 -29.18
C LYS A 174 4.27 2.42 -27.79
N SER A 175 5.14 1.62 -27.16
CA SER A 175 5.85 1.96 -25.92
C SER A 175 6.79 3.17 -26.04
N SER A 176 7.54 3.30 -27.13
CA SER A 176 8.41 4.46 -27.39
C SER A 176 7.61 5.73 -27.66
N LYS A 177 6.43 5.63 -28.28
CA LYS A 177 5.52 6.77 -28.47
C LYS A 177 4.95 7.22 -27.12
N PHE A 178 4.54 6.25 -26.29
CA PHE A 178 4.01 6.52 -24.96
C PHE A 178 5.06 7.15 -24.01
N VAL A 179 6.32 6.71 -24.06
CA VAL A 179 7.41 7.30 -23.27
C VAL A 179 7.75 8.71 -23.75
N LYS A 180 7.64 8.99 -25.06
CA LYS A 180 7.80 10.35 -25.59
C LYS A 180 6.63 11.25 -25.17
N ASP A 181 5.40 10.76 -25.22
CA ASP A 181 4.20 11.51 -24.78
C ASP A 181 4.19 11.78 -23.27
N LEU A 182 4.77 10.89 -22.45
CA LEU A 182 4.98 11.14 -21.02
C LEU A 182 6.15 12.09 -20.75
N GLY A 183 7.19 12.07 -21.59
CA GLY A 183 8.37 12.94 -21.47
C GLY A 183 8.11 14.38 -21.92
N THR A 184 7.19 14.58 -22.87
CA THR A 184 6.67 15.89 -23.23
C THR A 184 5.37 16.12 -22.49
N GLY A 185 5.46 16.53 -21.22
CA GLY A 185 4.30 16.75 -20.35
C GLY A 185 3.14 17.40 -21.09
N ILE A 186 2.01 16.68 -21.13
CA ILE A 186 0.66 17.05 -21.57
C ILE A 186 0.60 18.45 -22.18
N LYS A 187 1.01 18.60 -23.44
CA LYS A 187 0.53 19.70 -24.27
C LYS A 187 -0.84 19.27 -24.77
N ALA A 188 -1.88 19.80 -24.15
CA ALA A 188 -3.23 19.69 -24.64
C ALA A 188 -3.26 20.26 -26.08
N GLU A 189 -3.45 19.39 -27.07
CA GLU A 189 -3.87 19.83 -28.39
C GLU A 189 -5.32 20.33 -28.28
N GLY A 190 -5.46 21.61 -27.98
CA GLY A 190 -6.61 22.41 -28.38
C GLY A 190 -6.22 23.19 -29.64
N PRO A 191 -7.14 23.39 -30.62
CA PRO A 191 -6.83 24.18 -31.80
C PRO A 191 -6.41 25.60 -31.39
N ALA A 192 -5.35 26.10 -32.02
CA ALA A 192 -4.89 27.47 -31.80
C ALA A 192 -5.93 28.45 -32.37
N GLU A 193 -6.80 28.97 -31.50
CA GLU A 193 -7.64 30.12 -31.85
C GLU A 193 -6.78 31.39 -31.82
N THR A 194 -6.56 31.95 -33.00
CA THR A 194 -6.06 33.31 -33.20
C THR A 194 -6.99 34.31 -32.50
N ALA A 195 -6.46 35.02 -31.51
CA ALA A 195 -7.15 36.11 -30.82
C ALA A 195 -7.55 37.22 -31.82
N GLN A 196 -8.83 37.31 -32.14
CA GLN A 196 -9.48 38.50 -32.68
C GLN A 196 -10.68 38.82 -31.79
N GLY A 197 -10.76 40.06 -31.31
CA GLY A 197 -11.93 40.59 -30.60
C GLY A 197 -11.62 41.17 -29.22
N VAL A 198 -11.15 42.41 -29.20
CA VAL A 198 -11.17 43.26 -28.00
C VAL A 198 -12.64 43.64 -27.75
N THR A 199 -13.36 42.89 -26.89
CA THR A 199 -14.53 43.30 -26.07
C THR A 199 -15.34 42.10 -25.54
N GLU A 200 -14.71 41.07 -24.97
CA GLU A 200 -15.44 40.06 -24.18
C GLU A 200 -14.67 39.76 -22.88
N PRO A 201 -15.37 39.53 -21.74
CA PRO A 201 -14.70 39.28 -20.47
C PRO A 201 -13.86 38.01 -20.58
N ALA A 202 -12.55 38.18 -20.38
CA ALA A 202 -11.58 37.08 -20.39
C ALA A 202 -12.05 35.95 -19.47
N THR A 203 -12.55 34.88 -20.08
CA THR A 203 -13.02 33.71 -19.35
C THR A 203 -11.82 32.84 -19.04
N TYR A 204 -11.26 33.00 -17.85
CA TYR A 204 -10.19 32.15 -17.34
C TYR A 204 -10.76 30.76 -17.01
N THR A 205 -10.57 29.80 -17.91
CA THR A 205 -10.92 28.39 -17.68
C THR A 205 -9.84 27.74 -16.82
N VAL A 206 -10.04 27.75 -15.50
CA VAL A 206 -9.20 26.97 -14.57
C VAL A 206 -9.57 25.50 -14.73
N THR A 207 -8.76 24.76 -15.48
CA THR A 207 -8.87 23.31 -15.61
C THR A 207 -8.35 22.64 -14.35
N TYR A 208 -9.24 22.43 -13.38
CA TYR A 208 -8.92 21.68 -12.17
C TYR A 208 -9.09 20.17 -12.41
N ALA A 209 -8.02 19.39 -12.27
CA ALA A 209 -8.08 17.94 -12.26
C ALA A 209 -8.22 17.44 -10.80
N PRO A 210 -9.42 17.08 -10.32
CA PRO A 210 -9.63 16.71 -8.90
C PRO A 210 -8.86 15.46 -8.48
N THR A 211 -8.60 14.55 -9.42
CA THR A 211 -7.80 13.33 -9.20
C THR A 211 -6.33 13.64 -8.90
N PHE A 212 -5.82 14.77 -9.38
CA PHE A 212 -4.44 15.19 -9.12
C PHE A 212 -4.25 15.61 -7.66
N GLN A 213 -5.22 16.31 -7.06
CA GLN A 213 -5.14 16.69 -5.65
C GLN A 213 -5.18 15.46 -4.73
N GLN A 214 -6.07 14.50 -5.01
CA GLN A 214 -6.20 13.27 -4.22
C GLN A 214 -4.95 12.41 -4.31
N SER A 215 -4.44 12.16 -5.51
CA SER A 215 -3.19 11.40 -5.69
C SER A 215 -1.98 12.09 -5.06
N HIS A 216 -1.89 13.43 -5.14
CA HIS A 216 -0.84 14.19 -4.48
C HIS A 216 -0.94 14.15 -2.94
N ALA A 217 -2.14 14.21 -2.38
CA ALA A 217 -2.35 14.04 -0.94
C ALA A 217 -1.99 12.63 -0.46
N LEU A 218 -2.37 11.59 -1.22
CA LEU A 218 -2.00 10.20 -0.94
C LEU A 218 -0.49 9.96 -1.06
N ALA A 219 0.16 10.54 -2.07
CA ALA A 219 1.62 10.48 -2.21
C ALA A 219 2.33 11.14 -1.02
N LYS A 220 1.82 12.29 -0.55
CA LYS A 220 2.33 12.94 0.67
C LYS A 220 2.13 12.05 1.90
N ALA A 221 0.95 11.45 2.09
CA ALA A 221 0.70 10.53 3.20
C ALA A 221 1.63 9.31 3.17
N ALA A 222 1.86 8.72 1.98
CA ALA A 222 2.81 7.60 1.81
C ALA A 222 4.26 8.01 2.12
N ASN A 223 4.68 9.23 1.79
CA ASN A 223 6.00 9.75 2.18
C ASN A 223 6.13 9.91 3.70
N PHE A 224 5.08 10.38 4.37
CA PHE A 224 5.06 10.46 5.83
C PHE A 224 5.11 9.06 6.45
N ASP A 225 4.35 8.10 5.93
CA ASP A 225 4.37 6.71 6.39
C ASP A 225 5.73 6.05 6.19
N ALA A 226 6.37 6.23 5.02
CA ALA A 226 7.72 5.73 4.78
C ALA A 226 8.74 6.31 5.78
N ARG A 227 8.65 7.62 6.06
CA ARG A 227 9.48 8.30 7.06
C ARG A 227 9.14 7.88 8.49
N LEU A 228 7.88 7.62 8.80
CA LEU A 228 7.46 7.06 10.08
C LEU A 228 8.01 5.65 10.24
N SER A 229 7.91 4.79 9.22
CA SER A 229 8.49 3.44 9.27
C SER A 229 10.02 3.47 9.42
N SER A 230 10.71 4.43 8.80
CA SER A 230 12.15 4.57 8.98
C SER A 230 12.47 5.04 10.40
N LEU A 231 11.70 5.98 10.93
CA LEU A 231 11.79 6.39 12.33
C LEU A 231 11.49 5.22 13.28
N GLU A 232 10.43 4.47 13.07
CA GLU A 232 10.07 3.28 13.86
C GLU A 232 11.13 2.19 13.79
N LYS A 233 11.75 1.96 12.63
CA LYS A 233 12.88 1.04 12.48
C LYS A 233 14.11 1.53 13.23
N THR A 234 14.42 2.83 13.17
CA THR A 234 15.58 3.40 13.88
C THR A 234 15.37 3.50 15.38
N LEU A 235 14.15 3.81 15.81
CA LEU A 235 13.75 3.86 17.21
C LEU A 235 13.67 2.43 17.76
N GLY A 236 13.28 1.50 16.89
CA GLY A 236 12.89 0.15 17.23
C GLY A 236 11.69 0.20 18.16
N THR A 237 10.54 -0.32 17.75
CA THR A 237 9.65 -0.96 18.73
C THR A 237 10.34 -2.24 19.19
N TYR A 238 11.47 -2.10 19.87
CA TYR A 238 12.10 -3.20 20.57
C TYR A 238 11.03 -3.72 21.55
N PRO A 239 10.59 -4.98 21.47
CA PRO A 239 10.05 -5.66 22.62
C PRO A 239 11.21 -5.94 23.59
N MET A 240 11.90 -4.89 24.04
CA MET A 240 12.84 -4.94 25.17
C MET A 240 12.09 -5.18 26.49
N ASP A 241 10.75 -5.22 26.44
CA ASP A 241 9.91 -5.72 27.52
C ASP A 241 10.07 -7.23 27.76
N LEU A 242 10.73 -7.98 26.85
CA LEU A 242 10.90 -9.43 27.02
C LEU A 242 12.25 -9.85 27.64
N CYS A 243 13.28 -9.00 27.62
CA CYS A 243 14.64 -9.44 28.01
C CYS A 243 15.18 -8.80 29.30
N LEU A 244 14.54 -7.75 29.81
CA LEU A 244 14.94 -7.11 31.07
C LEU A 244 13.74 -7.09 32.01
N GLY A 245 13.56 -8.20 32.73
CA GLY A 245 12.61 -8.35 33.82
C GLY A 245 12.78 -7.30 34.91
N ARG A 246 12.33 -6.08 34.63
CA ARG A 246 12.28 -4.94 35.54
C ARG A 246 10.89 -4.35 35.45
N SER A 247 9.98 -4.98 36.17
CA SER A 247 8.84 -4.37 36.84
C SER A 247 8.06 -3.34 36.00
N GLY A 248 7.03 -3.81 35.29
CA GLY A 248 5.64 -3.38 35.49
C GLY A 248 5.25 -1.89 35.44
N THR A 249 6.11 -0.96 35.06
CA THR A 249 5.71 0.46 34.96
C THR A 249 6.28 1.08 33.72
N SER A 250 5.44 1.11 32.68
CA SER A 250 5.48 1.98 31.49
C SER A 250 6.82 2.06 30.78
N SER A 251 6.89 1.49 29.57
CA SER A 251 7.59 2.08 28.41
C SER A 251 8.64 3.11 28.82
N ASN A 252 9.83 2.66 29.25
CA ASN A 252 10.89 3.58 29.65
C ASN A 252 11.10 4.55 28.49
N THR A 253 10.68 5.80 28.67
CA THR A 253 10.86 6.84 27.68
C THR A 253 12.36 6.88 27.37
N LEU A 254 12.71 6.82 26.09
CA LEU A 254 14.12 6.68 25.68
C LEU A 254 14.99 7.78 26.26
N LEU A 255 14.40 8.95 26.53
CA LEU A 255 15.07 10.11 27.07
C LEU A 255 15.52 9.89 28.53
N PRO A 256 14.68 9.53 29.52
CA PRO A 256 15.15 9.10 30.85
C PRO A 256 16.13 7.92 30.85
N ALA A 257 15.99 6.96 29.94
CA ALA A 257 16.94 5.84 29.82
C ALA A 257 18.32 6.32 29.33
N LEU A 258 18.34 7.17 28.29
CA LEU A 258 19.54 7.83 27.79
C LEU A 258 20.15 8.74 28.85
N GLU A 259 19.34 9.50 29.57
CA GLU A 259 19.80 10.38 30.64
C GLU A 259 20.40 9.57 31.80
N LYS A 260 19.80 8.44 32.17
CA LYS A 260 20.38 7.52 33.16
C LYS A 260 21.71 6.94 32.67
N MET A 261 21.80 6.52 31.41
CA MET A 261 23.04 6.02 30.83
C MET A 261 24.10 7.12 30.74
N GLN A 262 23.72 8.32 30.35
CA GLN A 262 24.58 9.51 30.34
C GLN A 262 25.08 9.84 31.74
N ARG A 263 24.22 9.81 32.76
CA ARG A 263 24.62 9.98 34.17
C ARG A 263 25.57 8.86 34.61
N GLN A 264 25.34 7.61 34.20
CA GLN A 264 26.26 6.50 34.48
C GLN A 264 27.62 6.68 33.79
N ILE A 265 27.65 7.07 32.53
CA ILE A 265 28.87 7.38 31.77
C ILE A 265 29.58 8.58 32.39
N MET A 266 28.84 9.60 32.83
CA MET A 266 29.38 10.78 33.52
C MET A 266 30.02 10.39 34.85
N ILE A 267 29.40 9.49 35.62
CA ILE A 267 29.99 8.93 36.84
C ILE A 267 31.25 8.11 36.50
N ILE A 268 31.26 7.34 35.43
CA ILE A 268 32.46 6.55 35.08
C ILE A 268 33.60 7.45 34.55
N SER A 269 33.28 8.52 33.83
CA SER A 269 34.25 9.39 33.17
C SER A 269 34.78 10.54 34.03
N GLN A 270 33.97 11.08 34.94
CA GLN A 270 34.36 12.21 35.78
C GLN A 270 34.83 11.78 37.18
N THR A 271 34.41 10.60 37.66
CA THR A 271 34.71 10.15 39.03
C THR A 271 35.80 9.07 38.98
N THR A 272 37.03 9.48 39.29
CA THR A 272 38.10 8.54 39.67
C THR A 272 37.67 7.76 40.94
N PRO A 273 38.08 6.50 41.12
CA PRO A 273 37.60 5.65 42.23
C PRO A 273 37.86 6.27 43.63
N SER A 274 38.83 7.17 43.75
CA SER A 274 39.13 7.91 44.97
C SER A 274 38.10 8.99 45.33
N SER A 275 37.42 9.61 44.36
CA SER A 275 36.39 10.62 44.63
C SER A 275 35.01 10.01 44.93
N LEU A 276 34.72 8.81 44.42
CA LEU A 276 33.53 8.06 44.84
C LEU A 276 33.65 7.67 46.32
N ASP A 277 34.81 7.17 46.74
CA ASP A 277 35.02 6.80 48.14
C ASP A 277 34.94 8.02 49.09
N SER A 278 35.44 9.19 48.69
CA SER A 278 35.31 10.41 49.50
C SER A 278 33.87 10.91 49.58
N ILE A 279 33.15 10.92 48.46
CA ILE A 279 31.73 11.30 48.40
C ILE A 279 30.88 10.30 49.19
N SER A 280 31.15 8.99 49.13
CA SER A 280 30.42 7.98 49.91
C SER A 280 30.62 8.16 51.42
N ARG A 281 31.84 8.55 51.85
CA ARG A 281 32.13 8.91 53.24
C ARG A 281 31.41 10.18 53.65
N GLN A 282 31.37 11.20 52.79
CA GLN A 282 30.62 12.43 53.04
C GLN A 282 29.11 12.18 53.09
N ILE A 283 28.55 11.37 52.19
CA ILE A 283 27.14 10.97 52.21
C ILE A 283 26.82 10.22 53.50
N ARG A 284 27.67 9.28 53.94
CA ARG A 284 27.51 8.59 55.24
C ARG A 284 27.57 9.56 56.42
N SER A 285 28.47 10.54 56.38
CA SER A 285 28.56 11.61 57.39
C SER A 285 27.28 12.46 57.39
N LEU A 286 26.82 12.92 56.23
CA LEU A 286 25.61 13.71 56.09
C LEU A 286 24.35 12.92 56.46
N THR A 287 24.28 11.62 56.17
CA THR A 287 23.16 10.78 56.65
C THR A 287 23.22 10.58 58.16
N GLN A 288 24.41 10.47 58.74
CA GLN A 288 24.56 10.41 60.19
C GLN A 288 24.18 11.75 60.85
N GLU A 289 24.57 12.88 60.27
CA GLU A 289 24.18 14.23 60.72
C GLU A 289 22.68 14.47 60.56
N ALA A 290 22.09 14.06 59.43
CA ALA A 290 20.64 14.14 59.21
C ALA A 290 19.86 13.28 60.21
N LYS A 291 20.32 12.05 60.50
CA LYS A 291 19.73 11.20 61.55
C LYS A 291 19.83 11.84 62.93
N LYS A 292 20.99 12.41 63.29
CA LYS A 292 21.16 13.15 64.54
C LYS A 292 20.22 14.37 64.63
N LEU A 293 20.00 15.06 63.51
CA LEU A 293 19.07 16.20 63.42
C LEU A 293 17.61 15.74 63.49
N GLU A 294 17.28 14.60 62.89
CA GLU A 294 15.95 14.01 63.01
C GLU A 294 15.67 13.54 64.44
N ASP A 295 16.64 12.91 65.10
CA ASP A 295 16.53 12.50 66.51
C ASP A 295 16.41 13.72 67.43
N SER A 296 17.15 14.79 67.17
CA SER A 296 17.02 16.04 67.94
C SER A 296 15.69 16.75 67.67
N ARG A 297 15.18 16.75 66.44
CA ARG A 297 13.82 17.25 66.10
C ARG A 297 12.73 16.41 66.74
N LYS A 298 12.85 15.08 66.75
CA LYS A 298 11.90 14.19 67.44
C LYS A 298 11.95 14.39 68.96
N ALA A 299 13.13 14.58 69.53
CA ALA A 299 13.27 14.90 70.95
C ALA A 299 12.68 16.27 71.29
N ALA A 300 12.92 17.30 70.45
CA ALA A 300 12.32 18.63 70.61
C ALA A 300 10.80 18.60 70.44
N LYS A 301 10.27 17.83 69.48
CA LYS A 301 8.84 17.64 69.29
C LYS A 301 8.20 16.92 70.48
N LYS A 302 8.82 15.85 70.98
CA LYS A 302 8.36 15.16 72.21
C LYS A 302 8.39 16.08 73.44
N ALA A 303 9.41 16.93 73.55
CA ALA A 303 9.48 17.93 74.62
C ALA A 303 8.42 19.02 74.46
N GLN A 304 8.12 19.44 73.24
CA GLN A 304 7.06 20.37 72.91
C GLN A 304 5.68 19.77 73.19
N ASP A 305 5.44 18.51 72.81
CA ASP A 305 4.20 17.79 73.10
C ASP A 305 4.03 17.60 74.63
N ALA A 306 5.12 17.34 75.36
CA ALA A 306 5.11 17.26 76.83
C ALA A 306 4.84 18.62 77.50
N LEU A 307 5.34 19.73 76.95
CA LEU A 307 5.04 21.10 77.41
C LEU A 307 3.62 21.52 77.03
N GLN A 308 3.13 21.11 75.87
CA GLN A 308 1.79 21.43 75.36
C GLN A 308 0.68 20.69 76.13
N ASN A 309 0.98 19.52 76.70
CA ASN A 309 0.08 18.85 77.65
C ASN A 309 -0.08 19.59 79.00
N SER A 310 0.73 20.61 79.29
CA SER A 310 0.65 21.43 80.52
C SER A 310 0.04 22.82 80.33
N THR A 311 -0.22 23.24 79.09
CA THR A 311 -0.84 24.53 78.76
C THR A 311 -1.97 24.27 77.76
N GLU A 312 -3.19 24.14 78.27
CA GLU A 312 -4.41 24.21 77.47
C GLU A 312 -4.43 25.57 76.73
N GLU A 313 -4.65 25.54 75.41
CA GLU A 313 -4.52 26.63 74.41
C GLU A 313 -3.15 26.63 73.68
N PRO A 314 -3.00 26.05 72.47
CA PRO A 314 -3.88 26.17 71.29
C PRO A 314 -4.08 24.85 70.49
N LEU A 315 -5.30 24.32 70.44
CA LEU A 315 -5.64 23.06 69.74
C LEU A 315 -6.18 23.24 68.30
N SER A 316 -6.44 24.47 67.85
CA SER A 316 -7.05 24.68 66.52
C SER A 316 -6.04 24.71 65.37
N LYS A 317 -4.83 25.25 65.58
CA LYS A 317 -3.84 25.41 64.49
C LYS A 317 -3.23 24.08 64.02
N ASN A 318 -2.83 23.20 64.94
CA ASN A 318 -2.20 21.92 64.59
C ASN A 318 -3.18 20.91 63.93
N ASN A 319 -4.48 20.96 64.25
CA ASN A 319 -5.48 20.09 63.61
C ASN A 319 -5.80 20.57 62.20
N GLU A 320 -5.91 21.88 61.98
CA GLU A 320 -6.03 22.46 60.64
C GLU A 320 -4.79 22.15 59.80
N ASP A 321 -3.59 22.26 60.37
CA ASP A 321 -2.34 21.91 59.68
C ASP A 321 -2.26 20.40 59.36
N SER A 322 -2.75 19.52 60.25
CA SER A 322 -2.81 18.07 60.04
C SER A 322 -3.81 17.68 58.94
N GLU A 323 -4.99 18.29 58.93
CA GLU A 323 -5.99 18.06 57.88
C GLU A 323 -5.56 18.66 56.52
N GLN A 324 -4.94 19.84 56.54
CA GLN A 324 -4.37 20.46 55.34
C GLN A 324 -3.22 19.62 54.79
N THR A 325 -2.34 19.09 55.63
CA THR A 325 -1.28 18.18 55.19
C THR A 325 -1.83 16.86 54.66
N ALA A 326 -2.91 16.31 55.23
CA ALA A 326 -3.60 15.15 54.67
C ALA A 326 -4.22 15.43 53.30
N LYS A 327 -4.87 16.59 53.12
CA LYS A 327 -5.42 17.04 51.83
C LYS A 327 -4.32 17.28 50.80
N ILE A 328 -3.22 17.90 51.22
CA ILE A 328 -2.04 18.13 50.39
C ILE A 328 -1.43 16.79 49.96
N ASN A 329 -1.27 15.84 50.88
CA ASN A 329 -0.77 14.49 50.55
C ASN A 329 -1.71 13.74 49.60
N ALA A 330 -3.03 13.90 49.75
CA ALA A 330 -4.01 13.36 48.79
C ALA A 330 -3.87 14.02 47.40
N LEU A 331 -3.68 15.34 47.34
CA LEU A 331 -3.43 16.06 46.08
C LEU A 331 -2.09 15.68 45.45
N TYR A 332 -1.03 15.50 46.24
CA TYR A 332 0.24 14.96 45.76
C TYR A 332 0.12 13.50 45.30
N GLY A 333 -0.82 12.73 45.85
CA GLY A 333 -1.16 11.40 45.34
C GLY A 333 -1.93 11.43 44.02
N MET A 334 -2.75 12.45 43.79
CA MET A 334 -3.48 12.66 42.52
C MET A 334 -2.65 13.36 41.43
N LEU A 335 -1.61 14.10 41.79
CA LEU A 335 -0.76 14.82 40.84
C LEU A 335 -0.10 13.90 39.80
N PRO A 336 0.47 12.73 40.15
CA PRO A 336 1.05 11.80 39.18
C PRO A 336 0.02 11.28 38.15
N THR A 337 -1.25 11.13 38.54
CA THR A 337 -2.29 10.68 37.60
C THR A 337 -2.65 11.79 36.61
N ILE A 338 -2.76 13.03 37.09
CA ILE A 338 -2.99 14.20 36.24
C ILE A 338 -1.78 14.46 35.33
N GLU A 339 -0.56 14.36 35.84
CA GLU A 339 0.68 14.54 35.07
C GLU A 339 0.79 13.49 33.96
N ARG A 340 0.37 12.24 34.21
CA ARG A 340 0.29 11.19 33.19
C ARG A 340 -0.80 11.44 32.14
N LEU A 341 -1.94 12.01 32.53
CA LEU A 341 -3.07 12.26 31.61
C LEU A 341 -2.91 13.54 30.77
N THR A 342 -2.22 14.54 31.31
CA THR A 342 -1.96 15.84 30.64
C THR A 342 -1.39 15.71 29.22
N PRO A 343 -0.35 14.89 28.95
CA PRO A 343 0.20 14.76 27.59
C PRO A 343 -0.72 14.00 26.61
N ILE A 344 -1.74 13.30 27.11
CA ILE A 344 -2.64 12.46 26.30
C ILE A 344 -3.90 13.25 25.86
N ILE A 345 -4.26 14.32 26.59
CA ILE A 345 -5.43 15.13 26.27
C ILE A 345 -5.32 15.82 24.89
N PRO A 346 -4.20 16.49 24.52
CA PRO A 346 -4.09 17.13 23.21
C PRO A 346 -4.27 16.17 22.02
N PRO A 347 -3.60 15.00 21.94
CA PRO A 347 -3.80 14.08 20.81
C PRO A 347 -5.20 13.44 20.80
N LEU A 348 -5.83 13.25 21.97
CA LEU A 348 -7.22 12.81 22.03
C LEU A 348 -8.18 13.88 21.49
N LEU A 349 -7.90 15.16 21.75
CA LEU A 349 -8.68 16.27 21.24
C LEU A 349 -8.52 16.40 19.72
N ASP A 350 -7.30 16.25 19.20
CA ASP A 350 -7.04 16.21 17.75
C ASP A 350 -7.76 15.03 17.08
N ARG A 351 -7.73 13.85 17.72
CA ARG A 351 -8.50 12.69 17.25
C ARG A 351 -10.00 12.96 17.28
N LEU A 352 -10.53 13.56 18.34
CA LEU A 352 -11.95 13.95 18.43
C LEU A 352 -12.33 14.98 17.37
N TYR A 353 -11.43 15.92 17.04
CA TYR A 353 -11.67 16.89 15.98
C TYR A 353 -11.77 16.21 14.61
N SER A 354 -10.86 15.28 14.31
CA SER A 354 -10.94 14.45 13.08
C SER A 354 -12.20 13.58 13.06
N LEU A 355 -12.56 13.01 14.21
CA LEU A 355 -13.72 12.13 14.35
C LEU A 355 -15.04 12.91 14.28
N ARG A 356 -15.07 14.18 14.71
CA ARG A 356 -16.23 15.06 14.59
C ARG A 356 -16.63 15.27 13.14
N ALA A 357 -15.67 15.43 12.23
CA ALA A 357 -15.95 15.53 10.80
C ALA A 357 -16.63 14.25 10.28
N ILE A 358 -16.13 13.08 10.69
CA ILE A 358 -16.70 11.77 10.33
C ILE A 358 -18.08 11.58 10.96
N HIS A 359 -18.30 11.99 12.21
CA HIS A 359 -19.62 11.91 12.85
C HIS A 359 -20.64 12.84 12.21
N ALA A 360 -20.24 14.05 11.80
CA ALA A 360 -21.11 14.96 11.07
C ALA A 360 -21.49 14.40 9.69
N ASP A 361 -20.53 13.81 8.98
CA ASP A 361 -20.79 13.13 7.71
C ASP A 361 -21.66 11.88 7.89
N ALA A 362 -21.45 11.09 8.94
CA ALA A 362 -22.31 9.95 9.30
C ALA A 362 -23.75 10.37 9.61
N ALA A 363 -23.94 11.51 10.28
CA ALA A 363 -25.27 12.07 10.52
C ALA A 363 -25.92 12.58 9.22
N GLY A 364 -25.14 13.22 8.34
CA GLY A 364 -25.59 13.68 7.04
C GLY A 364 -26.00 12.53 6.12
N THR A 365 -25.16 11.49 6.02
CA THR A 365 -25.42 10.28 5.23
C THR A 365 -26.66 9.54 5.70
N LYS A 366 -26.87 9.43 7.03
CA LYS A 366 -28.13 8.87 7.57
C LYS A 366 -29.36 9.65 7.09
N SER A 367 -29.36 10.97 7.20
CA SER A 367 -30.47 11.80 6.71
C SER A 367 -30.68 11.67 5.19
N THR A 368 -29.61 11.57 4.40
CA THR A 368 -29.74 11.32 2.96
C THR A 368 -30.27 9.93 2.65
N LEU A 369 -29.92 8.91 3.46
CA LEU A 369 -30.43 7.55 3.32
C LEU A 369 -31.92 7.50 3.64
N ASP A 370 -32.35 8.13 4.74
CA ASP A 370 -33.77 8.24 5.12
C ASP A 370 -34.57 8.93 4.00
N ARG A 371 -34.00 9.97 3.37
CA ARG A 371 -34.62 10.64 2.20
C ARG A 371 -34.70 9.74 0.98
N VAL A 372 -33.66 8.96 0.68
CA VAL A 372 -33.65 8.02 -0.45
C VAL A 372 -34.63 6.88 -0.20
N GLU A 373 -34.74 6.38 1.03
CA GLU A 373 -35.74 5.39 1.42
C GLU A 373 -37.16 5.94 1.22
N MET A 374 -37.42 7.18 1.67
CA MET A 374 -38.71 7.82 1.44
C MET A 374 -39.03 7.91 -0.06
N GLN A 375 -38.07 8.37 -0.88
CA GLN A 375 -38.24 8.41 -2.35
C GLN A 375 -38.44 7.02 -2.96
N GLN A 376 -37.75 5.99 -2.47
CA GLN A 376 -37.92 4.62 -2.94
C GLN A 376 -39.31 4.08 -2.61
N THR A 377 -39.83 4.36 -1.42
CA THR A 377 -41.19 3.96 -1.03
C THR A 377 -42.25 4.70 -1.84
N GLU A 378 -42.06 5.99 -2.12
CA GLU A 378 -42.94 6.79 -2.98
C GLU A 378 -42.93 6.26 -4.42
N MET A 379 -41.75 6.06 -5.03
CA MET A 379 -41.63 5.46 -6.36
C MET A 379 -42.26 4.06 -6.42
N ALA A 380 -42.13 3.25 -5.37
CA ALA A 380 -42.78 1.94 -5.31
C ALA A 380 -44.31 2.06 -5.28
N GLN A 381 -44.86 3.07 -4.60
CA GLN A 381 -46.30 3.35 -4.62
C GLN A 381 -46.74 3.87 -5.98
N GLU A 382 -45.97 4.76 -6.61
CA GLU A 382 -46.24 5.25 -7.96
C GLU A 382 -46.25 4.09 -8.96
N ILE A 383 -45.25 3.21 -8.96
CA ILE A 383 -45.19 2.04 -9.83
C ILE A 383 -46.42 1.14 -9.64
N LYS A 384 -46.91 0.98 -8.41
CA LYS A 384 -48.18 0.25 -8.16
C LYS A 384 -49.36 0.96 -8.81
N LYS A 385 -49.49 2.28 -8.65
CA LYS A 385 -50.54 3.08 -9.32
C LYS A 385 -50.45 2.99 -10.85
N TRP A 386 -49.24 3.02 -11.42
CA TRP A 386 -49.02 2.85 -12.86
C TRP A 386 -49.44 1.46 -13.33
N ARG A 387 -49.13 0.39 -12.56
CA ARG A 387 -49.58 -0.97 -12.87
C ARG A 387 -51.10 -1.12 -12.83
N GLU A 388 -51.74 -0.57 -11.81
CA GLU A 388 -53.21 -0.56 -11.70
C GLU A 388 -53.85 0.26 -12.83
N GLY A 389 -53.26 1.40 -13.19
CA GLY A 389 -53.70 2.22 -14.32
C GLY A 389 -53.57 1.48 -15.65
N LEU A 390 -52.49 0.72 -15.83
CA LEU A 390 -52.24 -0.07 -17.04
C LEU A 390 -53.19 -1.28 -17.14
N ASP A 391 -53.47 -1.96 -16.03
CA ASP A 391 -54.47 -3.04 -15.96
C ASP A 391 -55.90 -2.52 -16.25
N LYS A 392 -56.25 -1.32 -15.75
CA LYS A 392 -57.51 -0.65 -16.11
C LYS A 392 -57.57 -0.29 -17.60
N MET A 393 -56.46 0.18 -18.16
CA MET A 393 -56.38 0.49 -19.58
C MET A 393 -56.47 -0.77 -20.44
N GLU A 394 -55.81 -1.86 -20.04
CA GLU A 394 -55.88 -3.17 -20.70
C GLU A 394 -57.32 -3.71 -20.70
N LYS A 395 -58.01 -3.66 -19.55
CA LYS A 395 -59.43 -4.04 -19.46
C LYS A 395 -60.31 -3.16 -20.34
N ALA A 396 -60.09 -1.85 -20.36
CA ALA A 396 -60.85 -0.93 -21.21
C ALA A 396 -60.58 -1.16 -22.71
N ILE A 397 -59.37 -1.57 -23.09
CA ILE A 397 -59.04 -1.94 -24.48
C ILE A 397 -59.76 -3.24 -24.85
N ILE A 398 -59.73 -4.27 -23.99
CA ILE A 398 -60.45 -5.53 -24.24
C ILE A 398 -61.97 -5.30 -24.34
N GLU A 399 -62.55 -4.48 -23.48
CA GLU A 399 -63.97 -4.11 -23.55
C GLU A 399 -64.29 -3.33 -24.84
N ARG A 400 -63.40 -2.42 -25.26
CA ARG A 400 -63.55 -1.74 -26.55
C ARG A 400 -63.40 -2.66 -27.75
N ASP A 401 -62.45 -3.59 -27.72
CA ASP A 401 -62.27 -4.57 -28.80
C ASP A 401 -63.47 -5.52 -28.91
N THR A 402 -64.05 -5.94 -27.78
CA THR A 402 -65.27 -6.76 -27.81
C THR A 402 -66.47 -5.98 -28.34
N THR A 403 -66.67 -4.72 -27.89
CA THR A 403 -67.76 -3.87 -28.40
C THR A 403 -67.58 -3.51 -29.88
N ILE A 404 -66.36 -3.26 -30.33
CA ILE A 404 -66.02 -3.09 -31.76
C ILE A 404 -66.30 -4.40 -32.52
N GLY A 405 -65.91 -5.56 -31.97
CA GLY A 405 -66.20 -6.87 -32.57
C GLY A 405 -67.70 -7.12 -32.72
N THR A 406 -68.52 -6.81 -31.71
CA THR A 406 -69.98 -6.92 -31.80
C THR A 406 -70.56 -5.91 -32.79
N ASN A 407 -70.05 -4.68 -32.84
CA ASN A 407 -70.48 -3.68 -33.82
C ASN A 407 -70.08 -4.07 -35.25
N MET A 408 -68.92 -4.67 -35.45
CA MET A 408 -68.47 -5.21 -36.73
C MET A 408 -69.40 -6.33 -37.19
N GLN A 409 -69.79 -7.25 -36.30
CA GLN A 409 -70.74 -8.31 -36.61
C GLN A 409 -72.14 -7.77 -36.97
N THR A 410 -72.62 -6.74 -36.26
CA THR A 410 -73.91 -6.12 -36.59
C THR A 410 -73.84 -5.43 -37.95
N VAL A 411 -72.76 -4.69 -38.24
CA VAL A 411 -72.55 -4.08 -39.57
C VAL A 411 -72.42 -5.14 -40.67
N GLU A 412 -71.70 -6.24 -40.44
CA GLU A 412 -71.61 -7.36 -41.40
C GLU A 412 -72.98 -7.99 -41.65
N SER A 413 -73.80 -8.16 -40.60
CA SER A 413 -75.17 -8.66 -40.73
C SER A 413 -76.06 -7.70 -41.54
N TRP A 414 -75.88 -6.39 -41.38
CA TRP A 414 -76.58 -5.38 -42.17
C TRP A 414 -76.14 -5.39 -43.63
N ILE A 415 -74.83 -5.53 -43.90
CA ILE A 415 -74.29 -5.66 -45.26
C ILE A 415 -74.86 -6.91 -45.93
N LYS A 416 -74.85 -8.08 -45.28
CA LYS A 416 -75.46 -9.30 -45.83
C LYS A 416 -76.95 -9.14 -46.12
N GLY A 417 -77.69 -8.47 -45.22
CA GLY A 417 -79.11 -8.19 -45.44
C GLY A 417 -79.37 -7.20 -46.58
N ILE A 418 -78.39 -6.36 -46.94
CA ILE A 418 -78.43 -5.51 -48.13
C ILE A 418 -78.06 -6.32 -49.38
N GLU A 419 -77.02 -7.16 -49.31
CA GLU A 419 -76.60 -8.06 -50.39
C GLU A 419 -77.70 -9.05 -50.80
N GLU A 420 -78.52 -9.55 -49.88
CA GLU A 420 -79.68 -10.40 -50.21
C GLU A 420 -80.85 -9.64 -50.88
N LYS A 421 -80.90 -8.31 -50.74
CA LYS A 421 -81.98 -7.47 -51.29
C LYS A 421 -81.65 -6.86 -52.65
N VAL A 422 -80.38 -6.90 -53.07
CA VAL A 422 -79.90 -6.45 -54.38
C VAL A 422 -79.79 -7.66 -55.29
#